data_AF-A0A7J3FPG7-F1
#
_entry.id   AF-A0A7J3FPG7-F1
#
_cell.length_a   1.000
_cell.length_b   1.000
_cell.length_c   1.000
_cell.angle_alpha   90.00
_cell.angle_beta   90.00
_cell.angle_gamma   90.00
#
_symmetry.space_group_name_H-M   'P 1'
#
loop_
_entity.id
_entity.type
_entity.pdbx_description
1 polymer ?
#
loop_
_entity_poly.entity_id
_entity_poly.type
_entity_poly.pdbx_seq_one_letter_code
_entity_poly.pdbx_strand_id
1 'polypeptide(L)'
;VGREEVLVLGELSPAFRRTSLYRLARSDLYFDRVVGVEEEEWEGYVYDLSLPETQSFVCNQILCHNTAELQLPHPHWVRLECVHPSTHFVDGEGVLREVGKTFELELKSQRGEILLSGANLYLRKPNLLRTLLATETARLRVFRDRVELLGRTHIPEYWVRVRTSDGSELRLTPGSPLIALSGGRKVRVRAEDLRPGDYLPVLRRIKARGRAVGIDPYSIFGPRWRVPSEEALPKLRRLVGKLKKRGLTNRELARMAGVSLKSLEGFLYKKGNPNHIPLGVLIRLSEGVGERPPRVRMLVGRRGKVPVRIPGKVDEGLSYLVGVISGDGSLEEYRIKIYPGRRMGRISTLFRESFGLLPVVRKRVRKGKTEWCYVVDSAVVSHFFRKVFGLPVGKKAKSVRVPEVIQRSGEGVIAAYLAGLVDTDGCVDWRNNRIFLSTSSRELAFGVRYLLLRLGVFSKLRRRKGGFKRSFGYQVVVSGGESESLASKLLPYLEDRNRKRARAMLGRDWQHRPR
;
A
#
# COMPACT_ATOMS: atom_id res chain seq x y z
N VAL A 1 -3.31 -17.18 -46.24
CA VAL A 1 -3.58 -15.75 -45.99
C VAL A 1 -4.58 -15.70 -44.82
N GLY A 2 -4.37 -15.03 -43.69
CA GLY A 2 -3.35 -14.05 -43.34
C GLY A 2 -2.89 -14.22 -41.90
N ARG A 3 -1.61 -13.90 -41.68
CA ARG A 3 -1.12 -13.45 -40.39
C ARG A 3 -1.94 -12.21 -40.04
N GLU A 4 -2.68 -12.21 -38.94
CA GLU A 4 -3.06 -10.93 -38.34
C GLU A 4 -1.76 -10.28 -37.89
N GLU A 5 -1.26 -9.36 -38.71
CA GLU A 5 -0.21 -8.44 -38.30
C GLU A 5 -0.74 -7.69 -37.09
N VAL A 6 -0.26 -8.08 -35.91
CA VAL A 6 -0.39 -7.26 -34.72
C VAL A 6 0.40 -6.00 -35.02
N LEU A 7 -0.27 -4.98 -35.53
CA LEU A 7 0.30 -3.65 -35.73
C LEU A 7 0.82 -3.16 -34.38
N VAL A 8 2.13 -3.29 -34.19
CA VAL A 8 2.80 -2.70 -33.04
C VAL A 8 2.58 -1.20 -33.21
N LEU A 9 1.95 -0.53 -32.24
CA LEU A 9 1.58 0.89 -32.34
C LEU A 9 2.76 1.84 -32.67
N GLY A 10 4.01 1.34 -32.61
CA GLY A 10 5.24 2.00 -33.03
C GLY A 10 5.49 2.00 -34.55
N GLU A 11 4.75 1.24 -35.34
CA GLU A 11 4.81 1.20 -36.82
C GLU A 11 3.71 2.05 -37.46
N LEU A 12 2.82 2.62 -36.65
CA LEU A 12 1.74 3.50 -37.13
C LEU A 12 2.29 4.82 -37.66
N SER A 13 1.74 5.27 -38.79
CA SER A 13 2.12 6.53 -39.45
C SER A 13 1.99 7.74 -38.50
N PRO A 14 2.82 8.78 -38.68
CA PRO A 14 2.69 10.03 -37.90
C PRO A 14 1.29 10.63 -37.94
N ALA A 15 0.56 10.48 -39.06
CA ALA A 15 -0.82 10.92 -39.21
C ALA A 15 -1.77 10.14 -38.29
N PHE A 16 -1.68 8.80 -38.26
CA PHE A 16 -2.51 7.99 -37.39
C PHE A 16 -2.26 8.28 -35.90
N ARG A 17 -1.00 8.56 -35.52
CA ARG A 17 -0.64 8.95 -34.13
C ARG A 17 -1.30 10.25 -33.67
N ARG A 18 -1.79 11.10 -34.59
CA ARG A 18 -2.50 12.34 -34.26
C ARG A 18 -4.00 12.14 -34.04
N THR A 19 -4.54 10.97 -34.38
CA THR A 19 -5.98 10.67 -34.28
C THR A 19 -6.47 10.52 -32.84
N SER A 20 -7.77 10.77 -32.63
CA SER A 20 -8.45 10.54 -31.35
C SER A 20 -8.42 9.07 -30.93
N LEU A 21 -8.48 8.14 -31.88
CA LEU A 21 -8.39 6.70 -31.64
C LEU A 21 -7.03 6.31 -31.05
N TYR A 22 -5.93 6.85 -31.58
CA TYR A 22 -4.60 6.60 -31.03
C TYR A 22 -4.46 7.15 -29.59
N ARG A 23 -5.03 8.33 -29.32
CA ARG A 23 -5.04 8.93 -27.96
C ARG A 23 -5.84 8.06 -26.99
N LEU A 24 -7.02 7.59 -27.38
CA LEU A 24 -7.85 6.68 -26.56
C LEU A 24 -7.14 5.34 -26.31
N ALA A 25 -6.51 4.75 -27.32
CA ALA A 25 -5.78 3.49 -27.19
C ALA A 25 -4.58 3.58 -26.24
N ARG A 26 -3.94 4.75 -26.13
CA ARG A 26 -2.79 4.99 -25.24
C ARG A 26 -3.14 5.75 -23.96
N SER A 27 -4.41 6.02 -23.72
CA SER A 27 -4.91 6.74 -22.55
C SER A 27 -4.59 6.00 -21.25
N ASP A 28 -4.36 6.76 -20.17
CA ASP A 28 -4.28 6.19 -18.82
C ASP A 28 -5.68 5.89 -18.25
N LEU A 29 -6.72 6.47 -18.86
CA LEU A 29 -8.13 6.29 -18.57
C LEU A 29 -8.82 5.40 -19.61
N TYR A 30 -9.87 4.68 -19.24
CA TYR A 30 -10.84 4.09 -20.15
C TYR A 30 -12.26 4.42 -19.69
N PHE A 31 -13.25 4.33 -20.58
CA PHE A 31 -14.64 4.61 -20.25
C PHE A 31 -15.35 3.32 -19.85
N ASP A 32 -15.76 3.22 -18.59
CA ASP A 32 -16.51 2.06 -18.08
C ASP A 32 -17.99 2.35 -17.95
N ARG A 33 -18.81 1.36 -18.31
CA ARG A 33 -20.26 1.51 -18.31
C ARG A 33 -20.80 1.64 -16.88
N VAL A 34 -21.62 2.64 -16.64
CA VAL A 34 -22.44 2.81 -15.44
C VAL A 34 -23.50 1.70 -15.42
N VAL A 35 -23.54 0.96 -14.32
CA VAL A 35 -24.48 -0.16 -14.13
C VAL A 35 -25.46 0.08 -12.98
N GLY A 36 -25.25 1.13 -12.18
CA GLY A 36 -26.18 1.51 -11.12
C GLY A 36 -25.92 2.92 -10.62
N VAL A 37 -27.00 3.62 -10.34
CA VAL A 37 -27.05 4.94 -9.70
C VAL A 37 -28.15 4.81 -8.64
N GLU A 38 -27.78 4.94 -7.37
CA GLU A 38 -28.68 4.72 -6.23
C GLU A 38 -28.57 5.91 -5.27
N GLU A 39 -29.69 6.38 -4.74
CA GLU A 39 -29.70 7.32 -3.62
C GLU A 39 -29.62 6.55 -2.30
N GLU A 40 -28.86 7.07 -1.35
CA GLU A 40 -28.72 6.49 -0.01
C GLU A 40 -28.78 7.59 1.03
N GLU A 41 -29.64 7.43 2.03
CA GLU A 41 -29.72 8.33 3.18
C GLU A 41 -28.36 8.45 3.88
N TRP A 42 -28.02 9.68 4.24
CA TRP A 42 -26.77 9.98 4.93
C TRP A 42 -26.89 11.26 5.75
N GLU A 43 -26.35 11.22 6.97
CA GLU A 43 -26.11 12.40 7.77
C GLU A 43 -24.64 12.41 8.25
N GLY A 44 -23.95 13.53 8.01
CA GLY A 44 -22.56 13.72 8.42
C GLY A 44 -21.72 14.47 7.39
N TYR A 45 -20.40 14.48 7.61
CA TYR A 45 -19.48 15.28 6.80
C TYR A 45 -19.17 14.69 5.42
N VAL A 46 -19.12 15.58 4.44
CA VAL A 46 -18.60 15.35 3.09
C VAL A 46 -17.30 16.12 2.90
N TYR A 47 -16.44 15.66 1.99
CA TYR A 47 -15.08 16.19 1.84
C TYR A 47 -14.78 16.55 0.39
N ASP A 48 -13.96 17.58 0.17
CA ASP A 48 -13.50 17.96 -1.15
C ASP A 48 -12.02 18.41 -1.13
N LEU A 49 -11.39 18.37 -2.31
CA LEU A 49 -9.98 18.62 -2.58
C LEU A 49 -9.89 19.57 -3.79
N SER A 50 -9.31 20.75 -3.66
CA SER A 50 -9.06 21.64 -4.81
C SER A 50 -7.66 21.46 -5.39
N LEU A 51 -7.60 21.41 -6.72
CA LEU A 51 -6.39 21.38 -7.54
C LEU A 51 -6.41 22.58 -8.49
N PRO A 52 -5.50 23.56 -8.33
CA PRO A 52 -5.57 24.82 -9.06
C PRO A 52 -5.30 24.64 -10.55
N GLU A 53 -4.42 23.71 -10.94
CA GLU A 53 -3.99 23.57 -12.33
C GLU A 53 -4.98 22.75 -13.17
N THR A 54 -5.40 21.57 -12.69
CA THR A 54 -6.19 20.64 -13.54
C THR A 54 -7.58 20.35 -13.08
N GLN A 55 -7.96 20.80 -11.87
CA GLN A 55 -9.33 20.74 -11.38
C GLN A 55 -9.94 19.33 -11.55
N SER A 56 -9.14 18.27 -11.42
CA SER A 56 -9.64 16.90 -11.55
C SER A 56 -8.63 15.88 -11.03
N PHE A 57 -9.15 14.85 -10.37
CA PHE A 57 -8.36 13.81 -9.72
C PHE A 57 -9.11 12.48 -9.70
N VAL A 58 -8.43 11.40 -9.31
CA VAL A 58 -9.04 10.06 -9.33
C VAL A 58 -9.48 9.62 -7.93
N CYS A 59 -10.75 9.26 -7.81
CA CYS A 59 -11.37 8.71 -6.61
C CYS A 59 -11.92 7.30 -6.86
N ASN A 60 -11.49 6.32 -6.07
CA ASN A 60 -11.91 4.91 -6.22
C ASN A 60 -11.79 4.42 -7.68
N GLN A 61 -10.79 4.90 -8.41
CA GLN A 61 -10.53 4.70 -9.85
C GLN A 61 -11.42 5.49 -10.82
N ILE A 62 -12.45 6.19 -10.36
CA ILE A 62 -13.29 7.05 -11.20
C ILE A 62 -12.71 8.46 -11.20
N LEU A 63 -12.70 9.11 -12.35
CA LEU A 63 -12.32 10.52 -12.47
C LEU A 63 -13.38 11.41 -11.78
N CYS A 64 -12.93 12.17 -10.79
CA CYS A 64 -13.64 13.31 -10.23
C CYS A 64 -13.15 14.58 -10.89
N HIS A 65 -14.08 15.46 -11.24
CA HIS A 65 -13.78 16.82 -11.66
C HIS A 65 -14.01 17.74 -10.47
N ASN A 66 -13.36 18.90 -10.48
CA ASN A 66 -13.64 20.02 -9.60
C ASN A 66 -14.10 21.14 -10.50
N THR A 67 -15.20 21.80 -10.18
CA THR A 67 -15.53 23.06 -10.83
C THR A 67 -14.51 24.12 -10.40
N ALA A 68 -14.11 24.97 -11.33
CA ALA A 68 -13.15 26.05 -11.13
C ALA A 68 -13.41 26.88 -9.86
N GLU A 69 -12.30 27.33 -9.29
CA GLU A 69 -12.14 28.04 -8.02
C GLU A 69 -13.10 29.22 -7.82
N LEU A 70 -13.55 29.36 -6.57
CA LEU A 70 -14.01 30.63 -6.03
C LEU A 70 -12.84 31.61 -5.92
N GLN A 71 -12.92 32.70 -6.67
CA GLN A 71 -12.26 33.94 -6.28
C GLN A 71 -13.00 34.47 -5.04
N LEU A 72 -12.35 34.46 -3.88
CA LEU A 72 -12.91 35.06 -2.66
C LEU A 72 -12.37 36.47 -2.48
N PRO A 73 -13.24 37.49 -2.60
CA PRO A 73 -13.23 38.66 -1.74
C PRO A 73 -14.54 38.73 -0.92
N HIS A 74 -14.43 38.64 0.41
CA HIS A 74 -15.51 38.87 1.42
C HIS A 74 -16.61 37.78 1.54
N PRO A 75 -17.36 37.75 2.68
CA PRO A 75 -17.60 36.52 3.44
C PRO A 75 -18.72 35.68 2.83
N HIS A 76 -18.46 34.38 2.71
CA HIS A 76 -19.38 33.33 2.30
C HIS A 76 -19.66 33.25 0.80
N TRP A 77 -19.02 32.30 0.10
CA TRP A 77 -19.64 31.25 -0.73
C TRP A 77 -18.59 30.16 -0.94
N VAL A 78 -18.87 28.89 -0.60
CA VAL A 78 -18.06 27.75 -1.10
C VAL A 78 -18.93 26.51 -1.30
N ARG A 79 -19.31 26.20 -2.55
CA ARG A 79 -19.93 24.91 -2.91
C ARG A 79 -18.89 24.04 -3.61
N LEU A 80 -18.20 23.27 -2.78
CA LEU A 80 -17.22 22.29 -3.18
C LEU A 80 -17.92 20.96 -3.53
N GLU A 81 -17.38 20.23 -4.50
CA GLU A 81 -17.97 18.98 -5.00
C GLU A 81 -17.57 17.84 -4.09
N CYS A 82 -18.47 17.44 -3.20
CA CYS A 82 -18.01 16.65 -2.09
C CYS A 82 -18.16 15.14 -2.34
N VAL A 83 -17.14 14.40 -1.93
CA VAL A 83 -17.10 12.94 -1.89
C VAL A 83 -17.31 12.43 -0.46
N HIS A 84 -17.83 11.21 -0.36
CA HIS A 84 -17.98 10.51 0.91
C HIS A 84 -16.61 10.33 1.61
N PRO A 85 -16.53 10.43 2.96
CA PRO A 85 -15.31 10.18 3.74
C PRO A 85 -14.56 8.87 3.45
N SER A 86 -15.26 7.83 2.97
CA SER A 86 -14.67 6.51 2.67
C SER A 86 -14.10 6.41 1.25
N THR A 87 -14.15 7.50 0.49
CA THR A 87 -13.56 7.60 -0.85
C THR A 87 -12.04 7.62 -0.76
N HIS A 88 -11.40 6.87 -1.67
CA HIS A 88 -9.96 6.75 -1.73
C HIS A 88 -9.39 7.53 -2.91
N PHE A 89 -8.27 8.21 -2.70
CA PHE A 89 -7.46 8.85 -3.74
C PHE A 89 -5.98 8.45 -3.56
N VAL A 90 -5.10 8.82 -4.50
CA VAL A 90 -3.67 8.51 -4.40
C VAL A 90 -2.89 9.79 -4.13
N ASP A 91 -2.14 9.85 -3.03
CA ASP A 91 -1.27 10.99 -2.73
C ASP A 91 -0.07 11.05 -3.68
N GLY A 92 0.64 12.18 -3.69
CA GLY A 92 1.77 12.40 -4.58
C GLY A 92 3.02 11.59 -4.21
N GLU A 93 2.98 10.86 -3.09
CA GLU A 93 3.96 9.87 -2.71
C GLU A 93 3.59 8.46 -3.22
N GLY A 94 2.49 8.33 -3.97
CA GLY A 94 2.02 7.06 -4.53
C GLY A 94 1.40 6.14 -3.48
N VAL A 95 0.72 6.70 -2.47
CA VAL A 95 0.00 5.93 -1.46
C VAL A 95 -1.50 6.19 -1.58
N LEU A 96 -2.29 5.12 -1.54
CA LEU A 96 -3.73 5.15 -1.48
C LEU A 96 -4.18 5.65 -0.09
N ARG A 97 -4.94 6.74 -0.08
CA ARG A 97 -5.42 7.44 1.11
C ARG A 97 -6.95 7.47 1.11
N GLU A 98 -7.54 7.38 2.29
CA GLU A 98 -8.97 7.61 2.50
C GLU A 98 -9.19 9.10 2.82
N VAL A 99 -10.14 9.75 2.14
CA VAL A 99 -10.31 11.22 2.20
C VAL A 99 -10.63 11.72 3.59
N GLY A 100 -11.62 11.14 4.28
CA GLY A 100 -12.03 11.59 5.61
C GLY A 100 -10.90 11.45 6.62
N LYS A 101 -10.24 10.29 6.68
CA LYS A 101 -9.09 10.08 7.58
C LYS A 101 -7.94 11.03 7.31
N THR A 102 -7.66 11.32 6.04
CA THR A 102 -6.56 12.20 5.66
C THR A 102 -6.84 13.63 6.09
N PHE A 103 -8.05 14.11 5.86
CA PHE A 103 -8.49 15.43 6.30
C PHE A 103 -8.44 15.59 7.82
N GLU A 104 -8.97 14.62 8.56
CA GLU A 104 -8.96 14.66 10.03
C GLU A 104 -7.54 14.60 10.61
N LEU A 105 -6.59 13.94 9.94
CA LEU A 105 -5.17 13.99 10.30
C LEU A 105 -4.54 15.36 10.01
N GLU A 106 -4.89 15.99 8.90
CA GLU A 106 -4.44 17.33 8.54
C GLU A 106 -4.92 18.36 9.57
N LEU A 107 -6.21 18.31 9.94
CA LEU A 107 -6.79 19.16 10.99
C LEU A 107 -6.04 19.03 12.33
N LYS A 108 -5.79 17.79 12.76
CA LYS A 108 -5.05 17.53 14.01
C LYS A 108 -3.62 18.05 13.98
N SER A 109 -3.04 18.25 12.81
CA SER A 109 -1.70 18.81 12.69
C SER A 109 -1.63 20.30 13.06
N GLN A 110 -2.78 20.99 13.15
CA GLN A 110 -2.90 22.43 13.42
C GLN A 110 -1.99 23.29 12.53
N ARG A 111 -1.80 22.85 11.28
CA ARG A 111 -0.97 23.52 10.27
C ARG A 111 -1.78 23.74 9.00
N GLY A 112 -1.59 24.88 8.36
CA GLY A 112 -2.42 25.34 7.25
C GLY A 112 -3.26 26.55 7.66
N GLU A 113 -3.75 27.29 6.67
CA GLU A 113 -4.57 28.48 6.90
C GLU A 113 -6.04 28.06 6.92
N ILE A 114 -6.71 28.19 8.07
CA ILE A 114 -8.14 27.93 8.19
C ILE A 114 -8.88 29.16 7.66
N LEU A 115 -9.57 29.01 6.52
CA LEU A 115 -10.29 30.11 5.88
C LEU A 115 -11.70 30.31 6.45
N LEU A 116 -12.31 29.23 6.95
CA LEU A 116 -13.68 29.18 7.44
C LEU A 116 -13.75 28.06 8.48
N SER A 117 -14.45 28.30 9.59
CA SER A 117 -14.58 27.36 10.71
C SER A 117 -16.03 27.26 11.17
N GLY A 118 -16.48 26.05 11.51
CA GLY A 118 -17.87 25.76 11.92
C GLY A 118 -18.38 24.49 11.25
N ALA A 119 -19.65 24.47 10.85
CA ALA A 119 -20.26 23.37 10.09
C ALA A 119 -19.55 23.12 8.74
N ASN A 120 -18.97 24.19 8.16
CA ASN A 120 -18.16 24.14 6.96
C ASN A 120 -16.73 24.61 7.31
N LEU A 121 -15.75 23.78 7.00
CA LEU A 121 -14.34 24.02 7.30
C LEU A 121 -13.52 23.92 6.03
N TYR A 122 -12.71 24.94 5.76
CA TYR A 122 -11.80 24.96 4.62
C TYR A 122 -10.37 25.25 5.07
N LEU A 123 -9.45 24.37 4.66
CA LEU A 123 -8.04 24.45 4.98
C LEU A 123 -7.24 24.72 3.70
N ARG A 124 -6.58 25.87 3.65
CA ARG A 124 -5.71 26.26 2.54
C ARG A 124 -4.27 25.83 2.79
N LYS A 125 -3.60 25.40 1.71
CA LYS A 125 -2.21 24.91 1.67
C LYS A 125 -1.97 23.81 2.72
N PRO A 126 -2.66 22.65 2.60
CA PRO A 126 -2.43 21.52 3.49
C PRO A 126 -0.96 21.11 3.54
N ASN A 127 -0.51 20.67 4.72
CA ASN A 127 0.87 20.35 5.00
C ASN A 127 1.21 18.86 4.82
N LEU A 128 0.37 17.93 5.29
CA LEU A 128 0.59 16.48 5.11
C LEU A 128 0.23 16.05 3.68
N LEU A 129 -0.91 16.52 3.17
CA LEU A 129 -1.36 16.26 1.80
C LEU A 129 -0.99 17.40 0.84
N ARG A 130 0.31 17.55 0.53
CA ARG A 130 0.76 18.64 -0.38
C ARG A 130 0.42 18.38 -1.84
N THR A 131 0.37 17.12 -2.24
CA THR A 131 0.26 16.72 -3.64
C THR A 131 -0.52 15.42 -3.76
N LEU A 132 -1.19 15.20 -4.89
CA LEU A 132 -1.90 13.97 -5.22
C LEU A 132 -1.76 13.60 -6.70
N LEU A 133 -2.23 12.42 -7.09
CA LEU A 133 -2.32 12.02 -8.49
C LEU A 133 -3.58 12.62 -9.14
N ALA A 134 -3.36 13.67 -9.91
CA ALA A 134 -4.35 14.37 -10.69
C ALA A 134 -4.42 13.82 -12.12
N THR A 135 -5.37 14.31 -12.88
CA THR A 135 -5.62 13.90 -14.26
C THR A 135 -5.77 15.08 -15.19
N GLU A 136 -5.18 14.99 -16.37
CA GLU A 136 -5.39 15.96 -17.44
C GLU A 136 -6.49 15.41 -18.36
N THR A 137 -7.69 15.97 -18.29
CA THR A 137 -8.86 15.47 -19.04
C THR A 137 -8.71 15.62 -20.56
N ALA A 138 -7.89 16.55 -21.03
CA ALA A 138 -7.60 16.76 -22.45
C ALA A 138 -6.69 15.68 -23.05
N ARG A 139 -5.67 15.24 -22.31
CA ARG A 139 -4.72 14.21 -22.75
C ARG A 139 -4.99 12.82 -22.19
N LEU A 140 -5.95 12.72 -21.26
CA LEU A 140 -6.30 11.51 -20.51
C LEU A 140 -5.08 10.87 -19.85
N ARG A 141 -4.30 11.71 -19.16
CA ARG A 141 -3.05 11.33 -18.48
C ARG A 141 -3.09 11.61 -17.01
N VAL A 142 -2.38 10.80 -16.23
CA VAL A 142 -2.18 11.01 -14.80
C VAL A 142 -0.84 11.68 -14.55
N PHE A 143 -0.81 12.67 -13.65
CA PHE A 143 0.41 13.33 -13.20
C PHE A 143 0.25 13.78 -11.74
N ARG A 144 1.32 14.34 -11.16
CA ARG A 144 1.31 14.83 -9.77
C ARG A 144 0.93 16.31 -9.78
N ASP A 145 -0.10 16.68 -9.04
CA ASP A 145 -0.53 18.08 -8.85
C ASP A 145 -0.50 18.45 -7.37
N ARG A 146 -0.48 19.75 -7.07
CA ARG A 146 -0.53 20.32 -5.73
C ARG A 146 -1.96 20.47 -5.27
N VAL A 147 -2.19 20.18 -3.99
CA VAL A 147 -3.47 20.47 -3.34
C VAL A 147 -3.44 21.88 -2.77
N GLU A 148 -4.36 22.74 -3.19
CA GLU A 148 -4.46 24.13 -2.71
C GLU A 148 -5.45 24.25 -1.54
N LEU A 149 -6.57 23.53 -1.60
CA LEU A 149 -7.63 23.61 -0.60
C LEU A 149 -8.13 22.21 -0.22
N LEU A 150 -8.41 22.01 1.05
CA LEU A 150 -9.25 20.92 1.53
C LEU A 150 -10.54 21.51 2.08
N GLY A 151 -11.70 20.99 1.69
CA GLY A 151 -12.98 21.34 2.29
C GLY A 151 -13.62 20.18 3.05
N ARG A 152 -14.28 20.50 4.15
CA ARG A 152 -15.19 19.62 4.87
C ARG A 152 -16.48 20.38 5.11
N THR A 153 -17.58 19.84 4.62
CA THR A 153 -18.87 20.51 4.64
C THR A 153 -19.90 19.57 5.24
N HIS A 154 -20.88 20.09 5.96
CA HIS A 154 -22.04 19.32 6.40
C HIS A 154 -23.18 19.52 5.40
N ILE A 155 -23.51 18.51 4.58
CA ILE A 155 -24.52 18.60 3.50
C ILE A 155 -25.09 17.20 3.17
N PRO A 156 -26.20 17.15 2.39
CA PRO A 156 -27.60 16.95 2.79
C PRO A 156 -27.94 15.49 3.16
N GLU A 157 -29.21 15.22 3.51
CA GLU A 157 -29.83 13.98 4.02
C GLU A 157 -29.65 12.70 3.16
N TYR A 158 -28.92 12.76 2.05
CA TYR A 158 -28.60 11.62 1.19
C TYR A 158 -27.42 11.89 0.24
N TRP A 159 -26.86 10.82 -0.31
CA TRP A 159 -25.85 10.85 -1.38
C TRP A 159 -26.25 9.97 -2.56
N VAL A 160 -25.60 10.24 -3.70
CA VAL A 160 -25.68 9.38 -4.88
C VAL A 160 -24.51 8.39 -4.87
N ARG A 161 -24.81 7.10 -4.97
CA ARG A 161 -23.85 6.02 -5.18
C ARG A 161 -23.88 5.61 -6.65
N VAL A 162 -22.77 5.86 -7.35
CA VAL A 162 -22.57 5.42 -8.73
C VAL A 162 -21.70 4.17 -8.75
N ARG A 163 -22.12 3.16 -9.52
CA ARG A 163 -21.37 1.92 -9.76
C ARG A 163 -21.12 1.70 -11.25
N THR A 164 -19.90 1.30 -11.57
CA THR A 164 -19.48 0.94 -12.93
C THR A 164 -19.34 -0.59 -13.07
N SER A 165 -19.31 -1.09 -14.30
CA SER A 165 -19.32 -2.52 -14.65
C SER A 165 -18.09 -3.30 -14.18
N ASP A 166 -16.98 -2.62 -13.96
CA ASP A 166 -15.76 -3.14 -13.37
C ASP A 166 -15.81 -3.25 -11.84
N GLY A 167 -16.88 -2.75 -11.22
CA GLY A 167 -17.09 -2.74 -9.77
C GLY A 167 -16.44 -1.57 -9.05
N SER A 168 -15.97 -0.54 -9.76
CA SER A 168 -15.64 0.75 -9.15
C SER A 168 -16.92 1.43 -8.65
N GLU A 169 -16.81 2.12 -7.53
CA GLU A 169 -17.94 2.75 -6.83
C GLU A 169 -17.49 4.13 -6.34
N LEU A 170 -18.28 5.15 -6.66
CA LEU A 170 -18.08 6.50 -6.17
C LEU A 170 -19.35 6.95 -5.43
N ARG A 171 -19.16 7.65 -4.31
CA ARG A 171 -20.24 8.22 -3.51
C ARG A 171 -19.97 9.70 -3.35
N LEU A 172 -20.92 10.50 -3.80
CA LEU A 172 -20.78 11.93 -3.97
C LEU A 172 -22.11 12.63 -3.77
N THR A 173 -22.06 13.94 -3.54
CA THR A 173 -23.28 14.74 -3.40
C THR A 173 -24.09 14.76 -4.71
N PRO A 174 -25.44 14.84 -4.66
CA PRO A 174 -26.30 14.77 -5.86
C PRO A 174 -25.92 15.75 -6.97
N GLY A 175 -25.61 16.99 -6.60
CA GLY A 175 -25.23 18.05 -7.53
C GLY A 175 -23.79 17.99 -8.06
N SER A 176 -22.98 17.01 -7.65
CA SER A 176 -21.58 16.91 -8.10
C SER A 176 -21.51 16.63 -9.61
N PRO A 177 -20.88 17.49 -10.42
CA PRO A 177 -20.70 17.27 -11.85
C PRO A 177 -19.65 16.19 -12.15
N LEU A 178 -19.98 15.32 -13.08
CA LEU A 178 -19.12 14.28 -13.62
C LEU A 178 -18.96 14.47 -15.13
N ILE A 179 -17.78 14.13 -15.65
CA ILE A 179 -17.57 13.97 -17.08
C ILE A 179 -18.00 12.55 -17.45
N ALA A 180 -18.95 12.42 -18.38
CA ALA A 180 -19.45 11.14 -18.85
C ALA A 180 -19.49 11.09 -20.40
N LEU A 181 -19.59 9.88 -20.95
CA LEU A 181 -20.09 9.67 -22.30
C LEU A 181 -21.55 9.21 -22.22
N SER A 182 -22.45 10.00 -22.79
CA SER A 182 -23.88 9.66 -22.91
C SER A 182 -24.28 9.77 -24.37
N GLY A 183 -24.95 8.75 -24.92
CA GLY A 183 -25.29 8.69 -26.35
C GLY A 183 -24.07 8.83 -27.29
N GLY A 184 -22.88 8.40 -26.84
CA GLY A 184 -21.63 8.53 -27.60
C GLY A 184 -20.99 9.92 -27.57
N ARG A 185 -21.57 10.89 -26.85
CA ARG A 185 -21.05 12.26 -26.74
C ARG A 185 -20.49 12.53 -25.35
N LYS A 186 -19.38 13.27 -25.28
CA LYS A 186 -18.84 13.78 -24.01
C LYS A 186 -19.79 14.83 -23.45
N VAL A 187 -20.30 14.58 -22.26
CA VAL A 187 -21.22 15.46 -21.54
C VAL A 187 -20.72 15.71 -20.12
N ARG A 188 -21.14 16.83 -19.55
CA ARG A 188 -21.02 17.11 -18.12
C ARG A 188 -22.40 16.90 -17.50
N VAL A 189 -22.50 15.98 -16.55
CA VAL A 189 -23.77 15.52 -15.97
C VAL A 189 -23.67 15.55 -14.44
N ARG A 190 -24.73 15.93 -13.74
CA ARG A 190 -24.74 15.84 -12.26
C ARG A 190 -24.80 14.38 -11.84
N ALA A 191 -24.32 14.07 -10.64
CA ALA A 191 -24.33 12.70 -10.12
C ALA A 191 -25.75 12.10 -10.11
N GLU A 192 -26.74 12.89 -9.70
CA GLU A 192 -28.17 12.53 -9.69
C GLU A 192 -28.78 12.34 -11.08
N ASP A 193 -28.20 12.96 -12.11
CA ASP A 193 -28.69 12.92 -13.49
C ASP A 193 -28.05 11.78 -14.31
N LEU A 194 -27.03 11.11 -13.76
CA LEU A 194 -26.37 9.99 -14.42
C LEU A 194 -27.33 8.80 -14.57
N ARG A 195 -27.25 8.07 -15.68
CA ARG A 195 -28.13 6.92 -15.95
C ARG A 195 -27.32 5.65 -16.24
N PRO A 196 -27.83 4.46 -15.86
CA PRO A 196 -27.25 3.20 -16.34
C PRO A 196 -27.16 3.16 -17.86
N GLY A 197 -26.01 2.75 -18.39
CA GLY A 197 -25.71 2.82 -19.83
C GLY A 197 -24.80 3.99 -20.22
N ASP A 198 -24.73 5.06 -19.43
CA ASP A 198 -23.68 6.08 -19.55
C ASP A 198 -22.30 5.46 -19.26
N TYR A 199 -21.23 6.15 -19.63
CA TYR A 199 -19.87 5.70 -19.34
C TYR A 199 -19.08 6.75 -18.58
N LEU A 200 -18.42 6.33 -17.51
CA LEU A 200 -17.52 7.17 -16.73
C LEU A 200 -16.06 6.86 -17.05
N PRO A 201 -15.19 7.89 -17.14
CA PRO A 201 -13.76 7.70 -17.22
C PRO A 201 -13.23 7.10 -15.92
N VAL A 202 -12.62 5.93 -16.04
CA VAL A 202 -11.97 5.21 -14.96
C VAL A 202 -10.51 4.91 -15.29
N LEU A 203 -9.70 4.75 -14.26
CA LEU A 203 -8.26 4.60 -14.36
C LEU A 203 -7.88 3.18 -14.79
N ARG A 204 -7.12 3.07 -15.88
CA ARG A 204 -6.62 1.79 -16.41
C ARG A 204 -5.20 1.45 -15.96
N ARG A 205 -4.37 2.48 -15.70
CA ARG A 205 -2.98 2.29 -15.26
C ARG A 205 -2.46 3.52 -14.53
N ILE A 206 -1.46 3.32 -13.67
CA ILE A 206 -0.78 4.40 -12.94
C ILE A 206 0.71 4.35 -13.23
N LYS A 207 1.23 5.44 -13.81
CA LYS A 207 2.67 5.66 -13.98
C LYS A 207 3.21 6.43 -12.78
N ALA A 208 3.42 5.74 -11.66
CA ALA A 208 4.11 6.31 -10.51
C ALA A 208 5.46 5.62 -10.31
N ARG A 209 6.53 6.42 -10.26
CA ARG A 209 7.89 5.92 -10.07
C ARG A 209 8.02 5.36 -8.66
N GLY A 210 8.26 4.06 -8.55
CA GLY A 210 8.59 3.43 -7.28
C GLY A 210 9.99 3.85 -6.81
N ARG A 211 10.20 3.82 -5.48
CA ARG A 211 11.51 4.10 -4.86
C ARG A 211 11.99 2.92 -4.03
N ALA A 212 13.30 2.77 -3.92
CA ALA A 212 13.89 1.84 -2.96
C ALA A 212 13.61 2.35 -1.54
N VAL A 213 13.11 1.46 -0.68
CA VAL A 213 12.81 1.77 0.72
C VAL A 213 13.90 1.19 1.61
N GLY A 214 14.78 2.06 2.11
CA GLY A 214 15.79 1.69 3.10
C GLY A 214 15.17 1.43 4.47
N ILE A 215 15.78 0.55 5.24
CA ILE A 215 15.35 0.21 6.60
C ILE A 215 16.47 0.61 7.56
N ASP A 216 16.16 1.57 8.42
CA ASP A 216 17.03 1.95 9.53
C ASP A 216 16.49 1.32 10.82
N PRO A 217 17.23 0.40 11.47
CA PRO A 217 16.84 -0.18 12.75
C PRO A 217 16.53 0.87 13.82
N TYR A 218 17.22 2.01 13.85
CA TYR A 218 16.97 3.06 14.84
C TYR A 218 15.61 3.74 14.67
N SER A 219 15.03 3.73 13.47
CA SER A 219 13.67 4.23 13.20
C SER A 219 12.56 3.27 13.65
N ILE A 220 12.90 2.00 13.90
CA ILE A 220 11.96 0.91 14.19
C ILE A 220 12.01 0.51 15.66
N PHE A 221 13.22 0.49 16.22
CA PHE A 221 13.53 -0.08 17.51
C PHE A 221 14.00 1.00 18.49
N GLY A 222 13.24 1.19 19.56
CA GLY A 222 13.60 2.15 20.62
C GLY A 222 14.74 1.69 21.55
N PRO A 223 15.08 2.52 22.56
CA PRO A 223 16.25 2.35 23.44
C PRO A 223 16.34 1.02 24.20
N ARG A 224 15.21 0.32 24.38
CA ARG A 224 15.09 -0.92 25.16
C ARG A 224 15.57 -2.18 24.40
N TRP A 225 15.63 -2.11 23.07
CA TRP A 225 16.12 -3.22 22.26
C TRP A 225 17.63 -3.32 22.37
N ARG A 226 18.18 -4.51 22.12
CA ARG A 226 19.61 -4.77 22.35
C ARG A 226 20.29 -5.24 21.07
N VAL A 227 21.58 -4.98 21.02
CA VAL A 227 22.50 -5.41 19.96
C VAL A 227 23.46 -6.45 20.55
N PRO A 228 23.76 -7.54 19.85
CA PRO A 228 24.75 -8.51 20.29
C PRO A 228 26.09 -7.86 20.60
N SER A 229 26.75 -8.32 21.66
CA SER A 229 28.01 -7.74 22.14
C SER A 229 29.09 -7.74 21.06
N GLU A 230 29.17 -8.80 20.25
CA GLU A 230 30.10 -8.94 19.13
C GLU A 230 30.00 -7.76 18.15
N GLU A 231 28.78 -7.36 17.80
CA GLU A 231 28.56 -6.23 16.90
C GLU A 231 28.66 -4.87 17.62
N ALA A 232 28.19 -4.78 18.86
CA ALA A 232 28.05 -3.51 19.57
C ALA A 232 29.35 -3.03 20.24
N LEU A 233 30.20 -3.93 20.72
CA LEU A 233 31.35 -3.58 21.56
C LEU A 233 32.41 -2.74 20.83
N PRO A 234 32.81 -3.04 19.57
CA PRO A 234 33.74 -2.17 18.84
C PRO A 234 33.21 -0.75 18.66
N LYS A 235 31.90 -0.63 18.38
CA LYS A 235 31.21 0.65 18.20
C LYS A 235 31.12 1.44 19.51
N LEU A 236 30.79 0.74 20.60
CA LEU A 236 30.75 1.32 21.95
C LEU A 236 32.13 1.83 22.38
N ARG A 237 33.19 1.02 22.21
CA ARG A 237 34.56 1.41 22.56
C ARG A 237 35.03 2.63 21.78
N ARG A 238 34.68 2.73 20.49
CA ARG A 238 34.97 3.91 19.67
C ARG A 238 34.31 5.17 20.24
N LEU A 239 33.01 5.12 20.56
CA LEU A 239 32.27 6.25 21.12
C LEU A 239 32.82 6.66 22.49
N VAL A 240 33.02 5.69 23.37
CA VAL A 240 33.62 5.91 24.70
C VAL A 240 35.02 6.51 24.58
N GLY A 241 35.85 6.01 23.67
CA GLY A 241 37.20 6.55 23.42
C GLY A 241 37.17 8.03 23.01
N LYS A 242 36.26 8.41 22.10
CA LYS A 242 36.09 9.82 21.70
C LYS A 242 35.68 10.71 22.87
N LEU A 243 34.75 10.25 23.71
CA LEU A 243 34.27 11.02 24.85
C LEU A 243 35.31 11.09 25.99
N LYS A 244 36.09 10.02 26.22
CA LYS A 244 37.20 10.05 27.17
C LYS A 244 38.30 11.03 26.75
N LYS A 245 38.57 11.15 25.45
CA LYS A 245 39.48 12.19 24.92
C LYS A 245 38.98 13.62 25.17
N ARG A 246 37.67 13.79 25.43
CA ARG A 246 37.07 15.07 25.88
C ARG A 246 37.04 15.22 27.41
N GLY A 247 37.73 14.35 28.16
CA GLY A 247 37.85 14.42 29.62
C GLY A 247 36.77 13.69 30.42
N LEU A 248 35.81 13.02 29.78
CA LEU A 248 34.70 12.37 30.51
C LEU A 248 35.16 11.12 31.26
N THR A 249 34.75 11.02 32.52
CA THR A 249 34.94 9.86 33.41
C THR A 249 33.94 8.74 33.10
N ASN A 250 34.22 7.50 33.55
CA ASN A 250 33.27 6.39 33.41
C ASN A 250 31.91 6.66 34.09
N ARG A 251 31.90 7.43 35.21
CA ARG A 251 30.66 7.79 35.91
C ARG A 251 29.79 8.71 35.06
N GLU A 252 30.38 9.71 34.42
CA GLU A 252 29.68 10.64 33.53
C GLU A 252 29.18 9.93 32.28
N LEU A 253 30.01 9.06 31.69
CA LEU A 253 29.62 8.23 30.54
C LEU A 253 28.45 7.31 30.88
N ALA A 254 28.43 6.71 32.07
CA ALA A 254 27.33 5.84 32.48
C ALA A 254 26.03 6.63 32.64
N ARG A 255 26.10 7.82 33.26
CA ARG A 255 24.97 8.76 33.38
C ARG A 255 24.45 9.18 32.01
N MET A 256 25.33 9.59 31.10
CA MET A 256 24.99 9.95 29.71
C MET A 256 24.36 8.78 28.96
N ALA A 257 24.94 7.58 29.07
CA ALA A 257 24.41 6.37 28.47
C ALA A 257 23.09 5.90 29.11
N GLY A 258 22.64 6.49 30.22
CA GLY A 258 21.42 6.11 30.94
C GLY A 258 21.48 4.69 31.49
N VAL A 259 22.64 4.27 32.00
CA VAL A 259 22.87 2.95 32.63
C VAL A 259 23.70 3.12 33.92
N SER A 260 23.70 2.11 34.79
CA SER A 260 24.57 2.16 35.98
C SER A 260 26.06 2.04 35.59
N LEU A 261 26.94 2.60 36.42
CA LEU A 261 28.41 2.48 36.25
C LEU A 261 28.82 1.01 36.08
N LYS A 262 28.33 0.14 36.97
CA LYS A 262 28.52 -1.31 36.91
C LYS A 262 28.08 -1.92 35.56
N SER A 263 27.00 -1.43 34.97
CA SER A 263 26.53 -1.92 33.66
C SER A 263 27.49 -1.49 32.55
N LEU A 264 27.90 -0.22 32.52
CA LEU A 264 28.83 0.31 31.53
C LEU A 264 30.18 -0.41 31.60
N GLU A 265 30.75 -0.54 32.79
CA GLU A 265 32.00 -1.26 33.02
C GLU A 265 31.87 -2.73 32.66
N GLY A 266 30.73 -3.34 32.99
CA GLY A 266 30.38 -4.68 32.54
C GLY A 266 30.43 -4.80 31.02
N PHE A 267 29.82 -3.87 30.28
CA PHE A 267 29.86 -3.88 28.81
C PHE A 267 31.28 -3.76 28.25
N LEU A 268 32.11 -2.89 28.83
CA LEU A 268 33.43 -2.56 28.28
C LEU A 268 34.52 -3.58 28.58
N TYR A 269 34.51 -4.13 29.81
CA TYR A 269 35.68 -4.79 30.39
C TYR A 269 35.46 -6.26 30.77
N LYS A 270 34.22 -6.70 30.99
CA LYS A 270 33.97 -8.09 31.40
C LYS A 270 34.31 -9.06 30.26
N LYS A 271 35.33 -9.91 30.44
CA LYS A 271 35.66 -11.01 29.52
C LYS A 271 34.51 -12.02 29.47
N GLY A 272 34.19 -12.51 28.28
CA GLY A 272 33.11 -13.48 28.06
C GLY A 272 31.69 -12.94 28.23
N ASN A 273 31.46 -11.62 28.17
CA ASN A 273 30.18 -11.03 28.57
C ASN A 273 29.00 -11.40 27.62
N PRO A 274 28.00 -12.17 28.10
CA PRO A 274 26.80 -12.51 27.32
C PRO A 274 25.80 -11.35 27.23
N ASN A 275 26.05 -10.22 27.89
CA ASN A 275 25.10 -9.12 27.99
C ASN A 275 25.06 -8.26 26.72
N HIS A 276 24.02 -8.47 25.92
CA HIS A 276 23.71 -7.63 24.78
C HIS A 276 23.53 -6.15 25.19
N ILE A 277 24.08 -5.24 24.38
CA ILE A 277 24.15 -3.81 24.69
C ILE A 277 22.84 -3.13 24.25
N PRO A 278 22.14 -2.37 25.11
CA PRO A 278 20.95 -1.64 24.70
C PRO A 278 21.24 -0.61 23.62
N LEU A 279 20.35 -0.47 22.62
CA LEU A 279 20.44 0.56 21.59
C LEU A 279 20.52 1.96 22.20
N GLY A 280 19.82 2.20 23.31
CA GLY A 280 19.85 3.47 24.02
C GLY A 280 21.24 3.92 24.45
N VAL A 281 22.14 2.98 24.74
CA VAL A 281 23.55 3.30 25.06
C VAL A 281 24.25 3.85 23.83
N LEU A 282 24.10 3.19 22.67
CA LEU A 282 24.73 3.65 21.42
C LEU A 282 24.13 4.98 20.96
N ILE A 283 22.81 5.17 21.09
CA ILE A 283 22.11 6.41 20.71
C ILE A 283 22.67 7.58 21.53
N ARG A 284 22.56 7.51 22.86
CA ARG A 284 22.92 8.63 23.75
C ARG A 284 24.41 8.98 23.73
N LEU A 285 25.28 7.98 23.62
CA LEU A 285 26.71 8.25 23.49
C LEU A 285 27.07 8.84 22.13
N SER A 286 26.34 8.50 21.05
CA SER A 286 26.55 9.14 19.74
C SER A 286 26.10 10.59 19.75
N GLU A 287 24.95 10.87 20.38
CA GLU A 287 24.49 12.25 20.63
C GLU A 287 25.52 13.06 21.42
N GLY A 288 26.10 12.50 22.49
CA GLY A 288 27.17 13.15 23.25
C GLY A 288 28.45 13.42 22.45
N VAL A 289 28.74 12.59 21.43
CA VAL A 289 29.84 12.84 20.50
C VAL A 289 29.47 13.91 19.46
N GLY A 290 28.18 14.08 19.15
CA GLY A 290 27.68 14.89 18.05
C GLY A 290 27.62 14.12 16.72
N GLU A 291 27.48 12.80 16.76
CA GLU A 291 27.47 11.92 15.59
C GLU A 291 26.16 11.14 15.47
N ARG A 292 25.83 10.67 14.26
CA ARG A 292 24.73 9.72 14.08
C ARG A 292 25.08 8.37 14.74
N PRO A 293 24.08 7.66 15.30
CA PRO A 293 24.29 6.33 15.84
C PRO A 293 24.94 5.38 14.82
N PRO A 294 25.92 4.56 15.23
CA PRO A 294 26.62 3.67 14.33
C PRO A 294 25.67 2.58 13.80
N ARG A 295 25.70 2.31 12.49
CA ARG A 295 24.80 1.32 11.85
C ARG A 295 24.81 -0.02 12.57
N VAL A 296 23.64 -0.58 12.87
CA VAL A 296 23.47 -1.93 13.44
C VAL A 296 22.78 -2.87 12.46
N ARG A 297 23.07 -4.16 12.50
CA ARG A 297 22.48 -5.18 11.62
C ARG A 297 21.83 -6.33 12.39
N MET A 298 22.28 -6.61 13.60
CA MET A 298 21.73 -7.66 14.46
C MET A 298 21.00 -7.05 15.65
N LEU A 299 19.85 -7.62 15.98
CA LEU A 299 19.10 -7.25 17.18
C LEU A 299 18.66 -8.48 17.95
N VAL A 300 18.46 -8.27 19.24
CA VAL A 300 17.95 -9.29 20.15
C VAL A 300 16.93 -8.67 21.09
N GLY A 301 15.88 -9.44 21.37
CA GLY A 301 14.83 -9.02 22.31
C GLY A 301 15.39 -8.90 23.73
N ARG A 302 14.73 -8.12 24.58
CA ARG A 302 15.19 -7.90 25.97
C ARG A 302 15.40 -9.18 26.78
N ARG A 303 14.57 -10.19 26.55
CA ARG A 303 14.67 -11.55 27.14
C ARG A 303 15.07 -12.61 26.10
N GLY A 304 15.38 -12.20 24.88
CA GLY A 304 15.74 -13.08 23.79
C GLY A 304 17.19 -13.55 23.94
N LYS A 305 17.46 -14.78 23.54
CA LYS A 305 18.82 -15.36 23.51
C LYS A 305 19.43 -15.40 22.11
N VAL A 306 18.58 -15.39 21.07
CA VAL A 306 18.99 -15.57 19.68
C VAL A 306 18.94 -14.22 18.97
N PRO A 307 20.11 -13.68 18.55
CA PRO A 307 20.16 -12.54 17.67
C PRO A 307 19.52 -12.82 16.32
N VAL A 308 18.85 -11.82 15.75
CA VAL A 308 18.29 -11.88 14.40
C VAL A 308 18.85 -10.75 13.56
N ARG A 309 19.06 -11.01 12.28
CA ARG A 309 19.44 -10.00 11.30
C ARG A 309 18.24 -9.11 11.01
N ILE A 310 18.47 -7.81 10.86
CA ILE A 310 17.49 -6.85 10.37
C ILE A 310 17.81 -6.54 8.90
N PRO A 311 16.87 -6.77 7.96
CA PRO A 311 17.03 -6.37 6.57
C PRO A 311 17.34 -4.87 6.46
N GLY A 312 18.25 -4.49 5.56
CA GLY A 312 18.61 -3.07 5.35
C GLY A 312 17.73 -2.34 4.34
N LYS A 313 16.86 -3.05 3.62
CA LYS A 313 15.93 -2.52 2.62
C LYS A 313 14.70 -3.43 2.51
N VAL A 314 13.62 -2.89 1.94
CA VAL A 314 12.47 -3.69 1.50
C VAL A 314 12.81 -4.24 0.11
N ASP A 315 13.10 -5.54 0.03
CA ASP A 315 13.35 -6.25 -1.22
C ASP A 315 12.17 -7.18 -1.59
N GLU A 316 12.27 -7.84 -2.74
CA GLU A 316 11.26 -8.73 -3.27
C GLU A 316 11.00 -9.94 -2.35
N GLY A 317 12.05 -10.49 -1.74
CA GLY A 317 11.93 -11.64 -0.84
C GLY A 317 11.15 -11.30 0.43
N LEU A 318 11.49 -10.19 1.07
CA LEU A 318 10.77 -9.68 2.22
C LEU A 318 9.33 -9.31 1.85
N SER A 319 9.12 -8.70 0.69
CA SER A 319 7.80 -8.33 0.19
C SER A 319 6.88 -9.53 -0.02
N TYR A 320 7.40 -10.62 -0.57
CA TYR A 320 6.68 -11.89 -0.69
C TYR A 320 6.25 -12.42 0.69
N LEU A 321 7.14 -12.40 1.69
CA LEU A 321 6.78 -12.78 3.06
C LEU A 321 5.66 -11.90 3.62
N VAL A 322 5.69 -10.59 3.37
CA VAL A 322 4.61 -9.67 3.80
C VAL A 322 3.29 -10.03 3.13
N GLY A 323 3.30 -10.42 1.85
CA GLY A 323 2.12 -10.92 1.13
C GLY A 323 1.55 -12.19 1.75
N VAL A 324 2.41 -13.20 1.96
CA VAL A 324 2.02 -14.46 2.62
C VAL A 324 1.51 -14.23 4.03
N ILE A 325 2.19 -13.39 4.82
CA ILE A 325 1.74 -13.04 6.16
C ILE A 325 0.39 -12.33 6.05
N SER A 326 0.19 -11.39 5.12
CA SER A 326 -1.08 -10.64 5.00
C SER A 326 -2.29 -11.54 4.83
N GLY A 327 -2.18 -12.63 4.05
CA GLY A 327 -3.23 -13.63 3.90
C GLY A 327 -3.31 -14.62 5.05
N ASP A 328 -2.38 -15.58 5.12
CA ASP A 328 -2.45 -16.74 6.03
C ASP A 328 -1.68 -16.57 7.35
N GLY A 329 -1.16 -15.38 7.63
CA GLY A 329 -0.39 -15.09 8.85
C GLY A 329 -1.23 -14.68 10.05
N SER A 330 -0.75 -14.96 11.26
CA SER A 330 -1.21 -14.39 12.52
C SER A 330 -0.01 -13.75 13.23
N LEU A 331 -0.13 -12.46 13.52
CA LEU A 331 0.90 -11.68 14.18
C LEU A 331 0.52 -11.50 15.65
N GLU A 332 1.39 -11.96 16.54
CA GLU A 332 1.31 -11.80 17.99
C GLU A 332 2.46 -10.92 18.47
N GLU A 333 2.48 -10.45 19.72
CA GLU A 333 3.53 -9.55 20.20
C GLU A 333 4.94 -10.13 20.05
N TYR A 334 5.10 -11.43 20.32
CA TYR A 334 6.40 -12.10 20.36
C TYR A 334 6.61 -13.15 19.26
N ARG A 335 5.61 -13.35 18.39
CA ARG A 335 5.57 -14.48 17.47
C ARG A 335 4.83 -14.16 16.18
N ILE A 336 5.25 -14.82 15.09
CA ILE A 336 4.50 -14.92 13.84
C ILE A 336 4.12 -16.39 13.62
N LYS A 337 2.86 -16.65 13.26
CA LYS A 337 2.41 -17.97 12.80
C LYS A 337 1.88 -17.84 11.37
N ILE A 338 2.17 -18.77 10.48
CA ILE A 338 1.67 -18.77 9.10
C ILE A 338 1.05 -20.13 8.79
N TYR A 339 -0.18 -20.15 8.29
CA TYR A 339 -0.97 -21.36 8.05
C TYR A 339 -1.33 -21.54 6.56
N PRO A 340 -0.34 -21.74 5.66
CA PRO A 340 -0.56 -21.75 4.20
C PRO A 340 -1.42 -22.90 3.64
N GLY A 341 -1.96 -23.78 4.49
CA GLY A 341 -2.70 -24.99 4.12
C GLY A 341 -1.86 -26.09 3.44
N ARG A 342 -0.70 -25.75 2.87
CA ARG A 342 0.25 -26.66 2.19
C ARG A 342 1.68 -26.33 2.59
N ARG A 343 2.62 -27.24 2.36
CA ARG A 343 4.04 -26.96 2.59
C ARG A 343 4.52 -25.95 1.55
N MET A 344 5.16 -24.88 2.01
CA MET A 344 5.75 -23.81 1.20
C MET A 344 7.21 -23.63 1.65
N GLY A 345 8.14 -24.26 0.93
CA GLY A 345 9.57 -24.26 1.28
C GLY A 345 10.20 -22.86 1.17
N ARG A 346 9.63 -21.99 0.33
CA ARG A 346 10.11 -20.63 0.13
C ARG A 346 10.01 -19.79 1.41
N ILE A 347 9.01 -20.01 2.26
CA ILE A 347 8.84 -19.29 3.53
C ILE A 347 10.09 -19.45 4.41
N SER A 348 10.55 -20.68 4.64
CA SER A 348 11.74 -20.93 5.47
C SER A 348 13.00 -20.32 4.86
N THR A 349 13.14 -20.42 3.54
CA THR A 349 14.28 -19.87 2.79
C THR A 349 14.36 -18.34 2.97
N LEU A 350 13.24 -17.65 2.78
CA LEU A 350 13.18 -16.19 2.87
C LEU A 350 13.38 -15.67 4.29
N PHE A 351 12.89 -16.39 5.33
CA PHE A 351 13.20 -16.02 6.72
C PHE A 351 14.69 -16.18 7.04
N ARG A 352 15.33 -17.23 6.51
CA ARG A 352 16.78 -17.43 6.67
C ARG A 352 17.57 -16.33 5.98
N GLU A 353 17.22 -15.98 4.75
CA GLU A 353 17.90 -14.93 3.98
C GLU A 353 17.71 -13.54 4.60
N SER A 354 16.47 -13.21 4.97
CA SER A 354 16.11 -11.88 5.48
C SER A 354 16.56 -11.66 6.93
N PHE A 355 16.34 -12.65 7.80
CA PHE A 355 16.50 -12.50 9.25
C PHE A 355 17.57 -13.41 9.86
N GLY A 356 18.19 -14.29 9.08
CA GLY A 356 19.18 -15.24 9.58
C GLY A 356 18.59 -16.31 10.51
N LEU A 357 17.27 -16.55 10.45
CA LEU A 357 16.58 -17.53 11.28
C LEU A 357 15.70 -18.46 10.46
N LEU A 358 15.44 -19.66 10.97
CA LEU A 358 14.48 -20.58 10.39
C LEU A 358 13.20 -20.63 11.22
N PRO A 359 12.02 -20.59 10.60
CA PRO A 359 10.77 -20.88 11.30
C PRO A 359 10.72 -22.35 11.71
N VAL A 360 10.12 -22.62 12.87
CA VAL A 360 9.75 -23.98 13.26
C VAL A 360 8.57 -24.43 12.39
N VAL A 361 8.76 -25.50 11.63
CA VAL A 361 7.73 -26.06 10.76
C VAL A 361 7.00 -27.19 11.47
N ARG A 362 5.69 -27.08 11.61
CA ARG A 362 4.82 -28.08 12.22
C ARG A 362 3.80 -28.59 11.20
N LYS A 363 3.53 -29.89 11.25
CA LYS A 363 2.45 -30.55 10.49
C LYS A 363 1.33 -30.90 11.46
N ARG A 364 0.09 -30.57 11.12
CA ARG A 364 -1.11 -30.96 11.87
C ARG A 364 -2.07 -31.68 10.94
N VAL A 365 -2.72 -32.74 11.41
CA VAL A 365 -3.84 -33.36 10.71
C VAL A 365 -5.12 -32.93 11.41
N ARG A 366 -6.06 -32.34 10.68
CA ARG A 366 -7.36 -31.89 11.21
C ARG A 366 -8.46 -32.28 10.23
N LYS A 367 -9.46 -33.04 10.70
CA LYS A 367 -10.58 -33.51 9.87
C LYS A 367 -10.12 -34.16 8.55
N GLY A 368 -9.12 -35.05 8.62
CA GLY A 368 -8.55 -35.73 7.45
C GLY A 368 -7.70 -34.86 6.52
N LYS A 369 -7.54 -33.56 6.80
CA LYS A 369 -6.71 -32.63 6.00
C LYS A 369 -5.39 -32.37 6.70
N THR A 370 -4.31 -32.39 5.94
CA THR A 370 -2.99 -31.97 6.41
C THR A 370 -2.87 -30.45 6.33
N GLU A 371 -2.56 -29.82 7.45
CA GLU A 371 -2.27 -28.39 7.56
C GLU A 371 -0.80 -28.20 7.98
N TRP A 372 -0.14 -27.22 7.37
CA TRP A 372 1.23 -26.84 7.70
C TRP A 372 1.22 -25.51 8.45
N CYS A 373 2.10 -25.39 9.45
CA CYS A 373 2.25 -24.19 10.25
C CYS A 373 3.73 -23.82 10.37
N TYR A 374 4.06 -22.56 10.10
CA TYR A 374 5.39 -21.99 10.26
C TYR A 374 5.36 -21.03 11.44
N VAL A 375 6.21 -21.27 12.44
CA VAL A 375 6.25 -20.48 13.68
C VAL A 375 7.60 -19.77 13.79
N VAL A 376 7.57 -18.44 13.90
CA VAL A 376 8.74 -17.60 14.18
C VAL A 376 8.60 -17.02 15.58
N ASP A 377 9.32 -17.60 16.54
CA ASP A 377 9.37 -17.18 17.94
C ASP A 377 10.37 -16.04 18.15
N SER A 378 10.10 -14.87 17.57
CA SER A 378 10.96 -13.69 17.73
C SER A 378 10.18 -12.39 17.88
N ALA A 379 10.31 -11.77 19.05
CA ALA A 379 9.80 -10.45 19.36
C ALA A 379 10.35 -9.38 18.40
N VAL A 380 11.62 -9.50 18.03
CA VAL A 380 12.29 -8.56 17.12
C VAL A 380 11.62 -8.62 15.74
N VAL A 381 11.43 -9.83 15.21
CA VAL A 381 10.84 -10.03 13.88
C VAL A 381 9.36 -9.65 13.89
N SER A 382 8.59 -10.02 14.92
CA SER A 382 7.20 -9.59 15.02
C SER A 382 7.08 -8.06 15.08
N HIS A 383 7.87 -7.40 15.95
CA HIS A 383 7.90 -5.94 16.05
C HIS A 383 8.31 -5.27 14.73
N PHE A 384 9.29 -5.85 14.02
CA PHE A 384 9.70 -5.39 12.70
C PHE A 384 8.53 -5.38 11.71
N PHE A 385 7.80 -6.49 11.56
CA PHE A 385 6.66 -6.57 10.64
C PHE A 385 5.53 -5.59 11.02
N ARG A 386 5.28 -5.41 12.32
CA ARG A 386 4.29 -4.43 12.82
C ARG A 386 4.68 -3.00 12.49
N LYS A 387 5.94 -2.62 12.70
CA LYS A 387 6.39 -1.23 12.58
C LYS A 387 6.73 -0.83 11.15
N VAL A 388 7.35 -1.71 10.36
CA VAL A 388 7.73 -1.42 8.97
C VAL A 388 6.52 -1.54 8.03
N PHE A 389 5.69 -2.56 8.22
CA PHE A 389 4.59 -2.87 7.30
C PHE A 389 3.20 -2.56 7.87
N GLY A 390 3.10 -2.10 9.11
CA GLY A 390 1.80 -1.75 9.72
C GLY A 390 0.86 -2.93 9.88
N LEU A 391 1.38 -4.18 9.94
CA LEU A 391 0.54 -5.36 10.00
C LEU A 391 -0.21 -5.45 11.34
N PRO A 392 -1.54 -5.72 11.36
CA PRO A 392 -2.31 -5.74 12.60
C PRO A 392 -1.96 -6.96 13.47
N VAL A 393 -2.07 -6.78 14.78
CA VAL A 393 -1.99 -7.88 15.77
C VAL A 393 -3.37 -8.50 15.94
N GLY A 394 -3.44 -9.82 16.08
CA GLY A 394 -4.67 -10.54 16.36
C GLY A 394 -5.62 -10.67 15.15
N LYS A 395 -6.93 -10.53 15.38
CA LYS A 395 -7.95 -10.70 14.32
C LYS A 395 -7.83 -9.60 13.27
N LYS A 396 -7.24 -9.94 12.13
CA LYS A 396 -6.89 -8.96 11.08
C LYS A 396 -7.67 -9.06 9.77
N ALA A 397 -8.48 -10.09 9.59
CA ALA A 397 -9.10 -10.40 8.28
C ALA A 397 -9.87 -9.23 7.66
N LYS A 398 -10.46 -8.34 8.48
CA LYS A 398 -11.17 -7.14 8.04
C LYS A 398 -10.35 -5.85 8.10
N SER A 399 -9.22 -5.85 8.81
CA SER A 399 -8.41 -4.65 9.08
C SER A 399 -7.07 -4.63 8.36
N VAL A 400 -6.64 -5.76 7.77
CA VAL A 400 -5.44 -5.85 6.93
C VAL A 400 -5.55 -4.95 5.72
N ARG A 401 -4.45 -4.29 5.36
CA ARG A 401 -4.33 -3.33 4.25
C ARG A 401 -3.04 -3.61 3.50
N VAL A 402 -2.91 -3.09 2.29
CA VAL A 402 -1.60 -3.06 1.62
C VAL A 402 -0.69 -2.06 2.35
N PRO A 403 0.49 -2.47 2.84
CA PRO A 403 1.40 -1.57 3.55
C PRO A 403 1.84 -0.38 2.68
N GLU A 404 1.91 0.83 3.26
CA GLU A 404 2.33 2.04 2.53
C GLU A 404 3.74 1.89 1.90
N VAL A 405 4.64 1.20 2.61
CA VAL A 405 5.99 0.91 2.11
C VAL A 405 5.98 0.06 0.84
N ILE A 406 5.00 -0.83 0.67
CA ILE A 406 4.83 -1.62 -0.56
C ILE A 406 4.26 -0.75 -1.67
N GLN A 407 3.27 0.11 -1.35
CA GLN A 407 2.68 1.03 -2.33
C GLN A 407 3.71 1.99 -2.93
N ARG A 408 4.68 2.44 -2.14
CA ARG A 408 5.79 3.31 -2.57
C ARG A 408 6.91 2.60 -3.34
N SER A 409 6.93 1.26 -3.30
CA SER A 409 8.05 0.48 -3.84
C SER A 409 7.99 0.34 -5.37
N GLY A 410 9.07 -0.17 -5.96
CA GLY A 410 9.17 -0.50 -7.38
C GLY A 410 8.32 -1.73 -7.78
N GLU A 411 8.17 -1.93 -9.09
CA GLU A 411 7.32 -3.01 -9.64
C GLU A 411 7.69 -4.40 -9.14
N GLY A 412 8.97 -4.74 -9.02
CA GLY A 412 9.42 -6.05 -8.53
C GLY A 412 8.95 -6.35 -7.09
N VAL A 413 9.07 -5.38 -6.20
CA VAL A 413 8.59 -5.48 -4.81
C VAL A 413 7.07 -5.61 -4.78
N ILE A 414 6.35 -4.83 -5.60
CA ILE A 414 4.89 -4.91 -5.73
C ILE A 414 4.46 -6.29 -6.24
N ALA A 415 5.10 -6.79 -7.31
CA ALA A 415 4.82 -8.10 -7.88
C ALA A 415 5.08 -9.23 -6.88
N ALA A 416 6.17 -9.15 -6.10
CA ALA A 416 6.47 -10.14 -5.08
C ALA A 416 5.43 -10.16 -3.94
N TYR A 417 4.97 -8.99 -3.48
CA TYR A 417 3.87 -8.89 -2.50
C TYR A 417 2.58 -9.53 -3.03
N LEU A 418 2.19 -9.19 -4.26
CA LEU A 418 1.00 -9.73 -4.92
C LEU A 418 1.12 -11.24 -5.12
N ALA A 419 2.31 -11.76 -5.44
CA ALA A 419 2.53 -13.21 -5.56
C ALA A 419 2.33 -13.94 -4.22
N GLY A 420 2.83 -13.39 -3.11
CA GLY A 420 2.61 -13.96 -1.77
C GLY A 420 1.13 -13.97 -1.37
N LEU A 421 0.39 -12.93 -1.75
CA LEU A 421 -1.06 -12.86 -1.60
C LEU A 421 -1.79 -13.89 -2.50
N VAL A 422 -1.37 -14.04 -3.76
CA VAL A 422 -1.95 -15.03 -4.69
C VAL A 422 -1.69 -16.46 -4.22
N ASP A 423 -0.56 -16.72 -3.59
CA ASP A 423 -0.24 -18.04 -3.03
C ASP A 423 -1.02 -18.41 -1.78
N THR A 424 -1.66 -17.44 -1.11
CA THR A 424 -2.46 -17.65 0.09
C THR A 424 -3.96 -17.53 -0.22
N ASP A 425 -4.42 -16.31 -0.49
CA ASP A 425 -5.84 -15.95 -0.69
C ASP A 425 -6.28 -15.93 -2.17
N GLY A 426 -5.40 -16.31 -3.09
CA GLY A 426 -5.64 -16.23 -4.53
C GLY A 426 -5.56 -17.55 -5.28
N CYS A 427 -5.81 -17.45 -6.59
CA CYS A 427 -5.75 -18.57 -7.51
C CYS A 427 -5.37 -18.08 -8.90
N VAL A 428 -4.40 -18.77 -9.51
CA VAL A 428 -4.19 -18.72 -10.96
C VAL A 428 -5.12 -19.75 -11.59
N ASP A 429 -6.17 -19.30 -12.28
CA ASP A 429 -7.08 -20.13 -13.05
C ASP A 429 -6.71 -20.06 -14.53
N TRP A 430 -5.68 -20.83 -14.89
CA TRP A 430 -5.14 -20.92 -16.25
C TRP A 430 -6.13 -21.43 -17.30
N ARG A 431 -7.22 -22.11 -16.90
CA ARG A 431 -8.20 -22.70 -17.83
C ARG A 431 -9.12 -21.64 -18.37
N ASN A 432 -9.53 -20.72 -17.49
CA ASN A 432 -10.43 -19.61 -17.80
C ASN A 432 -9.69 -18.30 -18.04
N ASN A 433 -8.36 -18.36 -18.26
CA ASN A 433 -7.47 -17.21 -18.41
C ASN A 433 -7.77 -16.10 -17.38
N ARG A 434 -7.63 -16.45 -16.10
CA ARG A 434 -8.00 -15.58 -14.98
C ARG A 434 -7.06 -15.75 -13.79
N ILE A 435 -6.74 -14.65 -13.14
CA ILE A 435 -6.13 -14.63 -11.79
C ILE A 435 -7.08 -13.89 -10.87
N PHE A 436 -7.35 -14.43 -9.69
CA PHE A 436 -8.19 -13.73 -8.72
C PHE A 436 -7.68 -13.88 -7.30
N LEU A 437 -8.03 -12.90 -6.46
CA LEU A 437 -7.77 -12.87 -5.03
C LEU A 437 -9.08 -12.56 -4.30
N SER A 438 -9.36 -13.26 -3.20
CA SER A 438 -10.55 -13.04 -2.39
C SER A 438 -10.17 -12.56 -1.00
N THR A 439 -10.87 -11.57 -0.45
CA THR A 439 -10.58 -11.05 0.89
C THR A 439 -11.85 -10.48 1.55
N SER A 440 -11.92 -10.53 2.88
CA SER A 440 -12.96 -9.83 3.64
C SER A 440 -12.63 -8.36 3.93
N SER A 441 -11.39 -7.92 3.66
CA SER A 441 -10.96 -6.54 3.86
C SER A 441 -11.19 -5.71 2.60
N ARG A 442 -12.06 -4.69 2.71
CA ARG A 442 -12.28 -3.70 1.64
C ARG A 442 -10.98 -2.97 1.30
N GLU A 443 -10.24 -2.59 2.33
CA GLU A 443 -8.98 -1.84 2.22
C GLU A 443 -7.90 -2.64 1.49
N LEU A 444 -7.81 -3.95 1.77
CA LEU A 444 -6.90 -4.83 1.05
C LEU A 444 -7.33 -4.96 -0.42
N ALA A 445 -8.63 -5.14 -0.70
CA ALA A 445 -9.12 -5.26 -2.07
C ALA A 445 -8.83 -3.99 -2.90
N PHE A 446 -9.08 -2.81 -2.34
CA PHE A 446 -8.76 -1.54 -2.99
C PHE A 446 -7.25 -1.34 -3.18
N GLY A 447 -6.46 -1.63 -2.16
CA GLY A 447 -4.99 -1.57 -2.26
C GLY A 447 -4.44 -2.54 -3.32
N VAL A 448 -4.99 -3.76 -3.42
CA VAL A 448 -4.61 -4.73 -4.45
C VAL A 448 -4.96 -4.23 -5.85
N ARG A 449 -6.15 -3.66 -6.06
CA ARG A 449 -6.48 -3.03 -7.36
C ARG A 449 -5.52 -1.89 -7.69
N TYR A 450 -5.20 -1.04 -6.71
CA TYR A 450 -4.23 0.04 -6.89
C TYR A 450 -2.84 -0.49 -7.29
N LEU A 451 -2.35 -1.54 -6.63
CA LEU A 451 -1.08 -2.17 -6.99
C LEU A 451 -1.10 -2.80 -8.39
N LEU A 452 -2.23 -3.38 -8.82
CA LEU A 452 -2.38 -3.90 -10.17
C LEU A 452 -2.32 -2.77 -11.21
N LEU A 453 -3.00 -1.64 -10.97
CA LEU A 453 -2.90 -0.45 -11.82
C LEU A 453 -1.46 0.08 -11.92
N ARG A 454 -0.70 0.02 -10.82
CA ARG A 454 0.75 0.36 -10.78
C ARG A 454 1.61 -0.59 -11.60
N LEU A 455 1.19 -1.85 -11.76
CA LEU A 455 1.80 -2.79 -12.69
C LEU A 455 1.26 -2.66 -14.12
N GLY A 456 0.37 -1.70 -14.39
CA GLY A 456 -0.29 -1.56 -15.69
C GLY A 456 -1.27 -2.68 -16.01
N VAL A 457 -1.76 -3.40 -14.98
CA VAL A 457 -2.71 -4.49 -15.10
C VAL A 457 -4.09 -4.03 -14.66
N PHE A 458 -5.07 -4.13 -15.54
CA PHE A 458 -6.45 -3.80 -15.19
C PHE A 458 -7.14 -4.94 -14.44
N SER A 459 -8.02 -4.60 -13.48
CA SER A 459 -8.74 -5.57 -12.67
C SER A 459 -10.16 -5.13 -12.32
N LYS A 460 -11.08 -6.10 -12.27
CA LYS A 460 -12.45 -5.91 -11.81
C LYS A 460 -12.59 -6.25 -10.33
N LEU A 461 -13.44 -5.51 -9.62
CA LEU A 461 -13.86 -5.82 -8.26
C LEU A 461 -15.25 -6.47 -8.28
N ARG A 462 -15.40 -7.59 -7.57
CA ARG A 462 -16.70 -8.23 -7.36
C ARG A 462 -17.01 -8.29 -5.87
N ARG A 463 -18.21 -7.88 -5.48
CA ARG A 463 -18.75 -8.13 -4.14
C ARG A 463 -19.43 -9.49 -4.14
N ARG A 464 -19.12 -10.35 -3.18
CA ARG A 464 -19.74 -11.67 -3.00
C ARG A 464 -20.48 -11.71 -1.67
N LYS A 465 -21.72 -12.21 -1.65
CA LYS A 465 -22.39 -12.60 -0.40
C LYS A 465 -21.64 -13.81 0.18
N GLY A 466 -21.18 -13.72 1.42
CA GLY A 466 -20.48 -14.82 2.10
C GLY A 466 -21.44 -15.98 2.40
N GLY A 467 -20.96 -17.21 2.24
CA GLY A 467 -21.76 -18.44 2.44
C GLY A 467 -22.04 -18.78 3.91
N PHE A 468 -21.36 -18.15 4.87
CA PHE A 468 -21.59 -18.37 6.30
C PHE A 468 -21.54 -17.02 7.05
N LYS A 469 -22.68 -16.64 7.63
CA LYS A 469 -23.03 -15.29 8.13
C LYS A 469 -23.14 -14.27 7.00
N ARG A 470 -24.15 -13.38 7.06
CA ARG A 470 -24.49 -12.27 6.12
C ARG A 470 -23.35 -11.24 5.92
N SER A 471 -22.11 -11.68 5.73
CA SER A 471 -20.92 -10.86 5.55
C SER A 471 -20.54 -10.86 4.07
N PHE A 472 -20.28 -9.69 3.52
CA PHE A 472 -19.82 -9.55 2.15
C PHE A 472 -18.30 -9.73 2.09
N GLY A 473 -17.82 -10.46 1.09
CA GLY A 473 -16.41 -10.55 0.70
C GLY A 473 -16.15 -9.79 -0.60
N TYR A 474 -14.90 -9.46 -0.85
CA TYR A 474 -14.41 -8.83 -2.07
C TYR A 474 -13.59 -9.82 -2.87
N GLN A 475 -13.72 -9.79 -4.18
CA GLN A 475 -12.90 -10.57 -5.09
C GLN A 475 -12.34 -9.66 -6.17
N VAL A 476 -11.01 -9.53 -6.21
CA VAL A 476 -10.30 -8.82 -7.28
C VAL A 476 -9.99 -9.82 -8.38
N VAL A 477 -10.30 -9.46 -9.62
CA VAL A 477 -10.28 -10.36 -10.78
C VAL A 477 -9.54 -9.73 -11.94
N VAL A 478 -8.54 -10.45 -12.44
CA VAL A 478 -7.79 -10.13 -13.66
C VAL A 478 -8.08 -11.23 -14.68
N SER A 479 -8.42 -10.87 -15.92
CA SER A 479 -8.86 -11.81 -16.94
C SER A 479 -8.33 -11.44 -18.32
N GLY A 480 -8.26 -12.43 -19.22
CA GLY A 480 -7.82 -12.23 -20.60
C GLY A 480 -6.32 -11.89 -20.70
N GLY A 481 -5.95 -11.02 -21.64
CA GLY A 481 -4.54 -10.62 -21.81
C GLY A 481 -3.93 -9.94 -20.57
N GLU A 482 -4.76 -9.31 -19.73
CA GLU A 482 -4.31 -8.70 -18.47
C GLU A 482 -3.82 -9.78 -17.48
N SER A 483 -4.42 -10.98 -17.48
CA SER A 483 -3.96 -12.07 -16.59
C SER A 483 -2.67 -12.72 -17.06
N GLU A 484 -2.42 -12.78 -18.37
CA GLU A 484 -1.13 -13.20 -18.92
C GLU A 484 -0.04 -12.19 -18.56
N SER A 485 -0.32 -10.88 -18.73
CA SER A 485 0.59 -9.81 -18.29
C SER A 485 0.91 -9.94 -16.80
N LEU A 486 -0.10 -10.10 -15.95
CA LEU A 486 0.11 -10.31 -14.52
C LEU A 486 0.89 -11.61 -14.23
N ALA A 487 0.54 -12.73 -14.87
CA ALA A 487 1.22 -14.00 -14.69
C ALA A 487 2.72 -13.88 -14.97
N SER A 488 3.12 -13.18 -16.04
CA SER A 488 4.52 -12.95 -16.38
C SER A 488 5.27 -12.21 -15.28
N LYS A 489 4.66 -11.17 -14.70
CA LYS A 489 5.23 -10.36 -13.61
C LYS A 489 5.33 -11.13 -12.29
N LEU A 490 4.35 -12.00 -11.99
CA LEU A 490 4.31 -12.76 -10.73
C LEU A 490 5.17 -14.04 -10.79
N LEU A 491 5.41 -14.59 -11.97
CA LEU A 491 6.04 -15.90 -12.17
C LEU A 491 7.35 -16.13 -11.39
N PRO A 492 8.29 -15.16 -11.28
CA PRO A 492 9.53 -15.35 -10.51
C PRO A 492 9.29 -15.58 -9.01
N TYR A 493 8.15 -15.14 -8.49
CA TYR A 493 7.85 -15.10 -7.06
C TYR A 493 6.86 -16.19 -6.63
N LEU A 494 5.90 -16.55 -7.48
CA LEU A 494 4.88 -17.57 -7.18
C LEU A 494 5.50 -18.91 -6.76
N GLU A 495 4.77 -19.69 -5.95
CA GLU A 495 5.19 -20.99 -5.45
C GLU A 495 4.40 -22.15 -6.08
N ASP A 496 5.06 -23.32 -6.19
CA ASP A 496 4.56 -24.62 -6.65
C ASP A 496 3.35 -24.60 -7.59
N ARG A 497 2.14 -24.66 -7.01
CA ARG A 497 0.87 -24.81 -7.73
C ARG A 497 0.57 -23.61 -8.62
N ASN A 498 0.63 -22.39 -8.08
CA ASN A 498 0.34 -21.19 -8.86
C ASN A 498 1.45 -20.89 -9.85
N ARG A 499 2.72 -21.21 -9.53
CA ARG A 499 3.82 -21.09 -10.49
C ARG A 499 3.61 -21.99 -11.70
N LYS A 500 3.30 -23.28 -11.50
CA LYS A 500 2.98 -24.21 -12.60
C LYS A 500 1.80 -23.71 -13.44
N ARG A 501 0.77 -23.19 -12.78
CA ARG A 501 -0.42 -22.66 -13.45
C ARG A 501 -0.14 -21.38 -14.24
N ALA A 502 0.67 -20.49 -13.71
CA ALA A 502 1.12 -19.30 -14.42
C ALA A 502 1.95 -19.67 -15.66
N ARG A 503 2.84 -20.66 -15.55
CA ARG A 503 3.61 -21.16 -16.71
C ARG A 503 2.73 -21.64 -17.84
N ALA A 504 1.73 -22.49 -17.58
CA ALA A 504 0.87 -22.94 -18.68
C ALA A 504 -0.28 -21.98 -19.01
N MET A 505 -0.47 -20.89 -18.27
CA MET A 505 -1.22 -19.72 -18.77
C MET A 505 -0.40 -19.01 -19.85
N LEU A 506 0.91 -18.82 -19.62
CA LEU A 506 1.82 -18.13 -20.55
C LEU A 506 2.25 -18.99 -21.74
N GLY A 507 2.31 -20.31 -21.58
CA GLY A 507 2.69 -21.25 -22.64
C GLY A 507 1.54 -21.67 -23.56
N ARG A 508 0.35 -21.07 -23.43
CA ARG A 508 -0.70 -21.23 -24.44
C ARG A 508 -0.33 -20.35 -25.63
N ASP A 509 0.32 -20.93 -26.63
CA ASP A 509 0.40 -20.30 -27.94
C ASP A 509 -1.02 -19.98 -28.44
N TRP A 510 -1.14 -18.84 -29.10
CA TRP A 510 -2.38 -18.24 -29.62
C TRP A 510 -3.09 -19.08 -30.71
N GLN A 511 -2.73 -20.36 -30.86
CA GLN A 511 -3.20 -21.25 -31.93
C GLN A 511 -4.43 -22.09 -31.56
N HIS A 512 -4.84 -22.13 -30.29
CA HIS A 512 -5.97 -22.97 -29.84
C HIS A 512 -7.00 -22.19 -29.04
N ARG A 513 -7.76 -21.32 -29.72
CA ARG A 513 -9.14 -21.01 -29.30
C ARG A 513 -10.10 -21.62 -30.32
N PRO A 514 -11.08 -22.45 -29.89
CA PRO A 514 -12.20 -22.77 -30.76
C PRO A 514 -12.95 -21.47 -31.10
N ARG A 515 -13.39 -21.40 -32.36
CA ARG A 515 -14.00 -20.25 -33.04
C ARG A 515 -15.19 -19.66 -32.29
#